data_AF-A0A4U0RTZ0-F1
#
_entry.id   AF-A0A4U0RTZ0-F1
#
_cell.length_a   1.000
_cell.length_b   1.000
_cell.length_c   1.000
_cell.angle_alpha   90.00
_cell.angle_beta   90.00
_cell.angle_gamma   90.00
#
_symmetry.space_group_name_H-M   'P 1'
#
loop_
_entity.id
_entity.type
_entity.pdbx_description
1 polymer ?
#
loop_
_entity_poly.entity_id
_entity_poly.type
_entity_poly.pdbx_seq_one_letter_code
_entity_poly.pdbx_strand_id
1 'polypeptide(L)'
;MGIRRMNTTSPPPNAEARHQHALELRTRYDTGATVDELAQSTGLSHGTIVNRLHAAGTAMRTPHETRQLRADEDHVVARRRLAASLRVRYESGATVDTLAADCGRSARTVRRLLIEAGTTLRTPHQTRQLHADENQVAGRQQLMTTLRTRYEAGESVPALATDCGCSLSTVYRLLHKAGTAMRPQHQPGAPGRRTARPP
;
A
#
# COMPACT_ATOMS: atom_id res chain seq x y z
N MET A 1 -41.13 68.82 1.67
CA MET A 1 -40.78 67.40 1.43
C MET A 1 -39.84 66.93 2.54
N GLY A 2 -40.36 66.21 3.54
CA GLY A 2 -39.56 65.68 4.64
C GLY A 2 -39.03 64.30 4.30
N ILE A 3 -37.72 64.18 4.11
CA ILE A 3 -37.07 62.91 3.79
C ILE A 3 -37.02 62.06 5.06
N ARG A 4 -37.80 60.97 5.05
CA ARG A 4 -37.89 59.95 6.10
C ARG A 4 -36.52 59.28 6.23
N ARG A 5 -35.75 59.60 7.28
CA ARG A 5 -34.53 58.86 7.62
C ARG A 5 -34.94 57.43 7.96
N MET A 6 -34.60 56.49 7.08
CA MET A 6 -34.66 55.07 7.38
C MET A 6 -33.60 54.77 8.44
N ASN A 7 -34.03 54.44 9.65
CA ASN A 7 -33.14 53.87 10.65
C ASN A 7 -32.68 52.51 10.12
N THR A 8 -31.45 52.43 9.61
CA THR A 8 -30.75 51.16 9.47
C THR A 8 -30.31 50.74 10.87
N THR A 9 -31.20 50.07 11.59
CA THR A 9 -30.85 49.43 12.87
C THR A 9 -29.83 48.32 12.57
N SER A 10 -28.54 48.61 12.73
CA SER A 10 -27.53 47.55 12.81
C SER A 10 -27.95 46.57 13.91
N PRO A 11 -27.96 45.26 13.65
CA PRO A 11 -28.29 44.28 14.67
C PRO A 11 -27.25 44.34 15.81
N PRO A 12 -27.64 44.02 17.06
CA PRO A 12 -26.71 44.08 18.20
C PRO A 12 -25.53 43.13 17.97
N PRO A 13 -24.32 43.44 18.49
CA PRO A 13 -23.08 42.69 18.20
C PRO A 13 -23.17 41.19 18.54
N ASN A 14 -24.06 40.82 19.45
CA ASN A 14 -24.29 39.44 19.84
C ASN A 14 -25.19 38.67 18.84
N ALA A 15 -25.97 39.35 18.00
CA ALA A 15 -26.83 38.71 17.00
C ALA A 15 -26.02 38.20 15.80
N GLU A 16 -25.02 38.95 15.36
CA GLU A 16 -24.15 38.56 14.24
C GLU A 16 -23.25 37.38 14.62
N ALA A 17 -22.64 37.41 15.81
CA ALA A 17 -21.86 36.29 16.34
C ALA A 17 -22.72 35.01 16.51
N ARG A 18 -23.98 35.15 16.95
CA ARG A 18 -24.92 34.02 17.03
C ARG A 18 -25.28 33.48 15.66
N HIS A 19 -25.47 34.34 14.66
CA HIS A 19 -25.76 33.94 13.30
C HIS A 19 -24.57 33.22 12.65
N GLN A 20 -23.36 33.75 12.79
CA GLN A 20 -22.13 33.09 12.31
C GLN A 20 -21.94 31.72 12.96
N HIS A 21 -22.14 31.61 14.28
CA HIS A 21 -22.07 30.33 14.96
C HIS A 21 -23.18 29.35 14.54
N ALA A 22 -24.37 29.85 14.17
CA ALA A 22 -25.44 29.02 13.62
C ALA A 22 -25.07 28.48 12.22
N LEU A 23 -24.45 29.30 11.38
CA LEU A 23 -23.92 28.87 10.08
C LEU A 23 -22.79 27.85 10.22
N GLU A 24 -21.89 28.04 11.19
CA GLU A 24 -20.80 27.10 11.45
C GLU A 24 -21.32 25.72 11.93
N LEU A 25 -22.31 25.73 12.83
CA LEU A 25 -23.01 24.52 13.27
C LEU A 25 -23.70 23.83 12.09
N ARG A 26 -24.34 24.59 11.20
CA ARG A 26 -24.96 24.07 9.99
C ARG A 26 -23.94 23.42 9.07
N THR A 27 -22.81 24.05 8.80
CA THR A 27 -21.74 23.46 7.98
C THR A 27 -21.28 22.12 8.54
N ARG A 28 -21.02 22.04 9.85
CA ARG A 28 -20.61 20.78 10.49
C ARG A 28 -21.71 19.72 10.48
N TYR A 29 -22.97 20.13 10.65
CA TYR A 29 -24.12 19.24 10.53
C TYR A 29 -24.24 18.69 9.10
N ASP A 30 -24.17 19.55 8.10
CA ASP A 30 -24.27 19.19 6.68
C ASP A 30 -23.15 18.20 6.27
N THR A 31 -21.97 18.29 6.88
CA THR A 31 -20.86 17.32 6.75
C THR A 31 -20.96 16.11 7.69
N GLY A 32 -22.14 15.79 8.25
CA GLY A 32 -22.35 14.53 8.97
C GLY A 32 -22.23 14.53 10.49
N ALA A 33 -21.92 15.66 11.13
CA ALA A 33 -21.94 15.74 12.60
C ALA A 33 -23.38 15.61 13.13
N THR A 34 -23.56 14.83 14.21
CA THR A 34 -24.85 14.74 14.91
C THR A 34 -25.05 15.89 15.87
N VAL A 35 -26.29 16.14 16.29
CA VAL A 35 -26.58 17.18 17.30
C VAL A 35 -25.85 16.89 18.62
N ASP A 36 -25.73 15.61 19.00
CA ASP A 36 -25.00 15.20 20.21
C ASP A 36 -23.49 15.48 20.11
N GLU A 37 -22.86 15.20 18.97
CA GLU A 37 -21.44 15.52 18.75
C GLU A 37 -21.19 17.03 18.68
N LEU A 38 -22.12 17.78 18.09
CA LEU A 38 -22.06 19.24 18.11
C LEU A 38 -22.22 19.77 19.54
N ALA A 39 -23.08 19.17 20.37
CA ALA A 39 -23.29 19.53 21.76
C ALA A 39 -22.02 19.28 22.59
N GLN A 40 -21.40 18.11 22.42
CA GLN A 40 -20.15 17.76 23.07
C GLN A 40 -19.00 18.68 22.65
N SER A 41 -18.84 18.94 21.34
CA SER A 41 -17.74 19.77 20.83
C SER A 41 -17.88 21.27 21.14
N THR A 42 -19.09 21.78 21.30
CA THR A 42 -19.34 23.20 21.59
C THR A 42 -19.70 23.48 23.05
N GLY A 43 -19.95 22.45 23.87
CA GLY A 43 -20.42 22.58 25.26
C GLY A 43 -21.84 23.14 25.39
N LEU A 44 -22.58 23.25 24.29
CA LEU A 44 -23.95 23.75 24.28
C LEU A 44 -24.94 22.61 24.54
N SER A 45 -26.09 22.94 25.12
CA SER A 45 -27.16 21.95 25.30
C SER A 45 -27.74 21.53 23.94
N HIS A 46 -28.17 20.27 23.85
CA HIS A 46 -28.78 19.70 22.64
C HIS A 46 -29.87 20.60 22.05
N GLY A 47 -30.81 21.08 22.88
CA GLY A 47 -31.89 21.98 22.44
C GLY A 47 -31.40 23.34 21.91
N THR A 48 -30.30 23.87 22.45
CA THR A 48 -29.69 25.12 21.94
C THR A 48 -29.17 24.93 20.53
N ILE A 49 -28.59 23.77 20.23
CA ILE A 49 -28.08 23.47 18.89
C ILE A 49 -29.22 23.30 17.90
N VAL A 50 -30.27 22.56 18.26
CA VAL A 50 -31.46 22.41 17.42
C VAL A 50 -32.06 23.78 17.08
N ASN A 51 -32.20 24.67 18.08
CA ASN A 51 -32.71 26.02 17.85
C ASN A 51 -31.80 26.85 16.93
N ARG A 52 -30.47 26.74 17.08
CA ARG A 52 -29.51 27.43 16.21
C ARG A 52 -29.53 26.89 14.78
N LEU A 53 -29.64 25.57 14.60
CA LEU A 53 -29.76 24.93 13.29
C LEU A 53 -31.07 25.35 12.59
N HIS A 54 -32.19 25.37 13.31
CA HIS A 54 -33.45 25.89 12.77
C HIS A 54 -33.37 27.38 12.41
N ALA A 55 -32.71 28.21 13.24
CA ALA A 55 -32.47 29.62 12.93
C ALA A 55 -31.59 29.82 11.68
N ALA A 56 -30.73 28.84 11.35
CA ALA A 56 -29.95 28.80 10.11
C ALA A 56 -30.70 28.15 8.92
N GLY A 57 -31.98 27.80 9.11
CA GLY A 57 -32.83 27.18 8.08
C GLY A 57 -32.52 25.70 7.81
N THR A 58 -31.84 25.02 8.73
CA THR A 58 -31.51 23.59 8.57
C THR A 58 -32.74 22.72 8.87
N ALA A 59 -33.07 21.84 7.93
CA ALA A 59 -34.02 20.76 8.16
C ALA A 59 -33.33 19.61 8.90
N MET A 60 -33.97 19.07 9.93
CA MET A 60 -33.40 17.98 10.72
C MET A 60 -33.42 16.67 9.92
N ARG A 61 -32.27 16.02 9.83
CA ARG A 61 -32.08 14.71 9.21
C ARG A 61 -32.65 13.59 10.07
N THR A 62 -33.15 12.57 9.40
CA THR A 62 -33.53 11.30 10.01
C THR A 62 -32.30 10.47 10.42
N PRO A 63 -32.46 9.49 11.33
CA PRO A 63 -31.38 8.56 11.65
C PRO A 63 -30.89 7.74 10.46
N HIS A 64 -31.76 7.47 9.47
CA HIS A 64 -31.39 6.76 8.25
C HIS A 64 -30.49 7.61 7.35
N GLU A 65 -30.85 8.87 7.10
CA GLU A 65 -30.02 9.81 6.32
C GLU A 65 -28.65 10.04 6.98
N THR A 66 -28.61 10.16 8.31
CA THR A 66 -27.33 10.26 9.04
C THR A 66 -26.47 9.01 8.85
N ARG A 67 -27.06 7.80 8.92
CA ARG A 67 -26.33 6.54 8.69
C ARG A 67 -25.80 6.43 7.27
N GLN A 68 -26.59 6.81 6.27
CA GLN A 68 -26.17 6.79 4.86
C GLN A 68 -25.01 7.77 4.61
N LEU A 69 -25.15 9.01 5.05
CA LEU A 69 -24.12 10.04 4.85
C LEU A 69 -22.78 9.64 5.49
N ARG A 70 -22.82 9.03 6.68
CA ARG A 70 -21.61 8.48 7.32
C ARG A 70 -21.04 7.28 6.58
N ALA A 71 -21.88 6.35 6.13
CA ALA A 71 -21.41 5.22 5.34
C ALA A 71 -20.71 5.69 4.05
N ASP A 72 -21.22 6.74 3.42
CA ASP A 72 -20.62 7.36 2.24
C ASP A 72 -19.28 8.04 2.57
N GLU A 73 -19.21 8.83 3.66
CA GLU A 73 -17.97 9.46 4.12
C GLU A 73 -16.91 8.42 4.51
N ASP A 74 -17.27 7.42 5.30
CA ASP A 74 -16.41 6.32 5.70
C ASP A 74 -15.91 5.56 4.49
N HIS A 75 -16.78 5.33 3.50
CA HIS A 75 -16.39 4.71 2.23
C HIS A 75 -15.41 5.57 1.45
N VAL A 76 -15.59 6.90 1.40
CA VAL A 76 -14.65 7.84 0.77
C VAL A 76 -13.29 7.81 1.47
N VAL A 77 -13.27 7.84 2.81
CA VAL A 77 -12.03 7.78 3.60
C VAL A 77 -11.33 6.42 3.42
N ALA A 78 -12.08 5.32 3.49
CA ALA A 78 -11.54 3.97 3.26
C ALA A 78 -10.95 3.83 1.86
N ARG A 79 -11.63 4.35 0.83
CA ARG A 79 -11.15 4.37 -0.55
C ARG A 79 -9.85 5.16 -0.68
N ARG A 80 -9.75 6.34 -0.07
CA ARG A 80 -8.52 7.16 -0.09
C ARG A 80 -7.35 6.44 0.60
N ARG A 81 -7.60 5.82 1.76
CA ARG A 81 -6.58 5.01 2.47
C ARG A 81 -6.09 3.84 1.63
N LEU A 82 -7.00 3.13 0.96
CA LEU A 82 -6.65 2.04 0.04
C LEU A 82 -5.83 2.55 -1.15
N ALA A 83 -6.22 3.68 -1.75
CA ALA A 83 -5.48 4.28 -2.84
C ALA A 83 -4.04 4.65 -2.42
N ALA A 84 -3.87 5.22 -1.23
CA ALA A 84 -2.56 5.55 -0.67
C ALA A 84 -1.70 4.31 -0.40
N SER A 85 -2.27 3.24 0.18
CA SER A 85 -1.51 2.01 0.42
C SER A 85 -1.08 1.32 -0.88
N LEU A 86 -1.95 1.30 -1.89
CA LEU A 86 -1.62 0.78 -3.22
C LEU A 86 -0.48 1.58 -3.87
N ARG A 87 -0.48 2.91 -3.71
CA ARG A 87 0.59 3.78 -4.20
C ARG A 87 1.95 3.42 -3.60
N VAL A 88 2.03 3.29 -2.26
CA VAL A 88 3.28 2.92 -1.57
C VAL A 88 3.84 1.60 -2.11
N ARG A 89 2.98 0.59 -2.26
CA ARG A 89 3.39 -0.72 -2.79
C ARG A 89 3.79 -0.66 -4.27
N TYR A 90 3.10 0.15 -5.05
CA TYR A 90 3.46 0.36 -6.45
C TYR A 90 4.85 0.99 -6.55
N GLU A 91 5.10 2.06 -5.80
CA GLU A 91 6.39 2.76 -5.75
C GLU A 91 7.54 1.84 -5.30
N SER A 92 7.28 0.90 -4.38
CA SER A 92 8.26 -0.10 -3.95
C SER A 92 8.57 -1.18 -4.98
N GLY A 93 7.91 -1.17 -6.14
CA GLY A 93 8.20 -2.08 -7.27
C GLY A 93 7.10 -3.08 -7.60
N ALA A 94 6.01 -3.13 -6.84
CA ALA A 94 4.88 -4.01 -7.19
C ALA A 94 4.25 -3.61 -8.53
N THR A 95 3.76 -4.60 -9.28
CA THR A 95 3.05 -4.36 -10.55
C THR A 95 1.55 -4.23 -10.29
N VAL A 96 0.82 -3.67 -11.26
CA VAL A 96 -0.63 -3.51 -11.13
C VAL A 96 -1.33 -4.86 -10.95
N ASP A 97 -0.82 -5.91 -11.59
CA ASP A 97 -1.43 -7.23 -11.57
C ASP A 97 -1.22 -7.93 -10.22
N THR A 98 -0.02 -7.79 -9.61
CA THR A 98 0.21 -8.30 -8.26
C THR A 98 -0.63 -7.55 -7.22
N LEU A 99 -0.71 -6.23 -7.35
CA LEU A 99 -1.58 -5.41 -6.49
C LEU A 99 -3.06 -5.80 -6.63
N ALA A 100 -3.53 -6.07 -7.85
CA ALA A 100 -4.90 -6.50 -8.14
C ALA A 100 -5.21 -7.85 -7.49
N ALA A 101 -4.32 -8.83 -7.63
CA ALA A 101 -4.43 -10.13 -6.99
C ALA A 101 -4.52 -10.02 -5.46
N ASP A 102 -3.64 -9.24 -4.84
CA ASP A 102 -3.58 -9.12 -3.39
C ASP A 102 -4.80 -8.41 -2.78
N CYS A 103 -5.36 -7.42 -3.48
CA CYS A 103 -6.54 -6.70 -3.00
C CYS A 103 -7.87 -7.31 -3.46
N GLY A 104 -7.84 -8.39 -4.25
CA GLY A 104 -9.05 -9.01 -4.81
C GLY A 104 -9.87 -8.08 -5.71
N ARG A 105 -9.22 -7.09 -6.34
CA ARG A 105 -9.88 -6.12 -7.24
C ARG A 105 -9.35 -6.28 -8.66
N SER A 106 -10.14 -5.81 -9.62
CA SER A 106 -9.68 -5.78 -11.01
C SER A 106 -8.49 -4.82 -11.19
N ALA A 107 -7.61 -5.15 -12.13
CA ALA A 107 -6.50 -4.28 -12.53
C ALA A 107 -6.99 -2.89 -12.97
N ARG A 108 -8.19 -2.79 -13.58
CA ARG A 108 -8.82 -1.51 -13.93
C ARG A 108 -9.13 -0.66 -12.70
N THR A 109 -9.65 -1.27 -11.64
CA THR A 109 -9.95 -0.60 -10.37
C THR A 109 -8.67 -0.09 -9.70
N VAL A 110 -7.62 -0.92 -9.67
CA VAL A 110 -6.33 -0.56 -9.10
C VAL A 110 -5.70 0.61 -9.87
N ARG A 111 -5.69 0.58 -11.22
CA ARG A 111 -5.20 1.70 -12.04
C ARG A 111 -5.91 3.01 -11.72
N ARG A 112 -7.24 2.96 -11.59
CA ARG A 112 -8.03 4.13 -11.24
C ARG A 112 -7.69 4.65 -9.83
N LEU A 113 -7.53 3.77 -8.84
CA LEU A 113 -7.12 4.16 -7.49
C LEU A 113 -5.72 4.77 -7.46
N LEU A 114 -4.78 4.25 -8.24
CA LEU A 114 -3.43 4.80 -8.36
C LEU A 114 -3.44 6.20 -9.00
N ILE A 115 -4.26 6.40 -10.03
CA ILE A 115 -4.45 7.73 -10.65
C ILE A 115 -5.10 8.70 -9.64
N GLU A 116 -6.12 8.26 -8.91
CA GLU A 116 -6.75 9.03 -7.83
C GLU A 116 -5.75 9.40 -6.71
N ALA A 117 -4.75 8.55 -6.46
CA ALA A 117 -3.65 8.80 -5.51
C ALA A 117 -2.51 9.66 -6.10
N GLY A 118 -2.62 10.11 -7.35
CA GLY A 118 -1.64 10.96 -8.03
C GLY A 118 -0.42 10.22 -8.57
N THR A 119 -0.49 8.90 -8.76
CA THR A 119 0.63 8.10 -9.27
C THR A 119 0.67 8.14 -10.80
N THR A 120 1.85 8.38 -11.37
CA THR A 120 2.10 8.18 -12.80
C THR A 120 2.35 6.71 -13.09
N LEU A 121 1.53 6.13 -13.98
CA LEU A 121 1.65 4.72 -14.32
C LEU A 121 2.89 4.47 -15.18
N ARG A 122 3.66 3.43 -14.82
CA ARG A 122 4.76 2.88 -15.61
C ARG A 122 4.27 2.46 -16.99
N THR A 123 5.16 2.56 -17.96
CA THR A 123 4.87 2.12 -19.32
C THR A 123 4.83 0.59 -19.40
N PRO A 124 4.13 0.01 -20.39
CA PRO A 124 4.14 -1.44 -20.62
C PRO A 124 5.54 -2.02 -20.83
N HIS A 125 6.48 -1.23 -21.36
CA HIS A 125 7.86 -1.63 -21.50
C HIS A 125 8.57 -1.77 -20.15
N GLN A 126 8.43 -0.77 -19.27
CA GLN A 126 8.99 -0.81 -17.91
C GLN A 126 8.42 -1.98 -17.10
N THR A 127 7.12 -2.25 -17.21
CA THR A 127 6.50 -3.40 -16.56
C THR A 127 7.04 -4.73 -17.10
N ARG A 128 7.22 -4.85 -18.42
CA ARG A 128 7.81 -6.06 -19.01
C ARG A 128 9.25 -6.29 -18.58
N GLN A 129 10.06 -5.23 -18.48
CA GLN A 129 11.43 -5.32 -17.98
C GLN A 129 11.47 -5.83 -16.53
N LEU A 130 10.63 -5.26 -15.65
CA LEU A 130 10.53 -5.72 -14.27
C LEU A 130 10.16 -7.21 -14.18
N HIS A 131 9.19 -7.67 -14.97
CA HIS A 131 8.84 -9.09 -15.02
C HIS A 131 9.96 -9.97 -15.59
N ALA A 132 10.70 -9.48 -16.59
CA ALA A 132 11.84 -10.21 -17.13
C ALA A 132 12.94 -10.36 -16.07
N ASP A 133 13.24 -9.29 -15.34
CA ASP A 133 14.22 -9.28 -14.25
C ASP A 133 13.78 -10.21 -13.11
N GLU A 134 12.51 -10.13 -12.69
CA GLU A 134 11.93 -10.99 -11.66
C GLU A 134 11.99 -12.47 -12.06
N ASN A 135 11.57 -12.80 -13.28
CA ASN A 135 11.64 -14.16 -13.81
C ASN A 135 13.08 -14.66 -13.91
N GLN A 136 14.03 -13.79 -14.26
CA GLN A 136 15.44 -14.15 -14.33
C GLN A 136 16.01 -14.45 -12.93
N VAL A 137 15.64 -13.64 -11.92
CA VAL A 137 16.02 -13.87 -10.52
C VAL A 137 15.40 -15.19 -10.01
N ALA A 138 14.10 -15.42 -10.24
CA ALA A 138 13.40 -16.63 -9.84
C ALA A 138 13.99 -17.88 -10.53
N GLY A 139 14.22 -17.83 -11.84
CA GLY A 139 14.84 -18.93 -12.58
C GLY A 139 16.26 -19.24 -12.09
N ARG A 140 17.03 -18.22 -11.74
CA ARG A 140 18.36 -18.41 -11.15
C ARG A 140 18.30 -19.05 -9.75
N GLN A 141 17.34 -18.66 -8.92
CA GLN A 141 17.13 -19.28 -7.61
C GLN A 141 16.70 -20.75 -7.75
N GLN A 142 15.78 -21.05 -8.66
CA GLN A 142 15.37 -22.43 -8.94
C GLN A 142 16.55 -23.28 -9.40
N LEU A 143 17.36 -22.78 -10.34
CA LEU A 143 18.58 -23.47 -10.78
C LEU A 143 19.54 -23.74 -9.62
N MET A 144 19.74 -22.77 -8.73
CA MET A 144 20.58 -22.92 -7.54
C MET A 144 20.06 -24.01 -6.60
N THR A 145 18.74 -24.05 -6.37
CA THR A 145 18.09 -25.09 -5.55
C THR A 145 18.24 -26.46 -6.19
N THR A 146 17.96 -26.59 -7.50
CA THR A 146 18.09 -27.86 -8.22
C THR A 146 19.52 -28.39 -8.20
N LEU A 147 20.51 -27.52 -8.47
CA LEU A 147 21.94 -27.89 -8.40
C LEU A 147 22.34 -28.36 -7.01
N ARG A 148 21.86 -27.67 -5.96
CA ARG A 148 22.10 -28.05 -4.57
C ARG A 148 21.52 -29.43 -4.27
N THR A 149 20.26 -29.68 -4.62
CA THR A 149 19.61 -30.98 -4.38
C THR A 149 20.35 -32.12 -5.06
N ARG A 150 20.77 -31.94 -6.32
CA ARG A 150 21.52 -32.96 -7.06
C ARG A 150 22.91 -33.20 -6.48
N TYR A 151 23.60 -32.14 -6.07
CA TYR A 151 24.89 -32.23 -5.42
C TYR A 151 24.81 -32.94 -4.05
N GLU A 152 23.80 -32.62 -3.24
CA GLU A 152 23.53 -33.29 -1.96
C GLU A 152 23.14 -34.76 -2.14
N ALA A 153 22.48 -35.11 -3.26
CA ALA A 153 22.21 -36.49 -3.66
C ALA A 153 23.46 -37.27 -4.08
N GLY A 154 24.64 -36.64 -4.11
CA GLY A 154 25.93 -37.27 -4.34
C GLY A 154 26.47 -37.13 -5.77
N GLU A 155 25.81 -36.36 -6.63
CA GLU A 155 26.26 -36.10 -7.98
C GLU A 155 27.49 -35.17 -8.00
N SER A 156 28.45 -35.47 -8.88
CA SER A 156 29.70 -34.72 -8.96
C SER A 156 29.53 -33.38 -9.68
N VAL A 157 30.28 -32.35 -9.27
CA VAL A 157 30.25 -31.02 -9.93
C VAL A 157 30.54 -31.09 -11.45
N PRO A 158 31.45 -31.95 -11.95
CA PRO A 158 31.62 -32.13 -13.40
C PRO A 158 30.41 -32.73 -14.13
N ALA A 159 29.70 -33.68 -13.51
CA ALA A 159 28.46 -34.23 -14.06
C ALA A 159 27.37 -33.14 -14.14
N LEU A 160 27.20 -32.37 -13.06
CA LEU A 160 26.26 -31.23 -13.01
C LEU A 160 26.57 -30.16 -14.06
N ALA A 161 27.84 -29.85 -14.30
CA ALA A 161 28.26 -28.88 -15.29
C ALA A 161 27.93 -29.32 -16.72
N THR A 162 28.12 -30.61 -17.02
CA THR A 162 27.82 -31.20 -18.32
C THR A 162 26.32 -31.19 -18.59
N ASP A 163 25.53 -31.61 -17.61
CA ASP A 163 24.07 -31.69 -17.74
C ASP A 163 23.40 -30.32 -17.82
N CYS A 164 23.94 -29.33 -17.11
CA CYS A 164 23.43 -27.96 -17.16
C CYS A 164 24.06 -27.11 -18.29
N GLY A 165 24.98 -27.66 -19.09
CA GLY A 165 25.69 -26.93 -20.14
C GLY A 165 26.47 -25.69 -19.63
N CYS A 166 26.88 -25.71 -18.35
CA CYS A 166 27.50 -24.56 -17.68
C CYS A 166 28.98 -24.85 -17.39
N SER A 167 29.79 -23.79 -17.27
CA SER A 167 31.18 -23.98 -16.83
C SER A 167 31.26 -24.43 -15.37
N LEU A 168 32.27 -25.23 -15.03
CA LEU A 168 32.54 -25.68 -13.65
C LEU A 168 32.54 -24.50 -12.66
N SER A 169 33.21 -23.39 -13.02
CA SER A 169 33.27 -22.18 -12.21
C SER A 169 31.89 -21.57 -11.95
N THR A 170 30.98 -21.66 -12.92
CA THR A 170 29.61 -21.17 -12.76
C THR A 170 28.83 -22.05 -11.80
N VAL A 171 28.97 -23.37 -11.88
CA VAL A 171 28.33 -24.32 -10.96
C VAL A 171 28.84 -24.12 -9.52
N TYR A 172 30.17 -24.03 -9.33
CA TYR A 172 30.76 -23.73 -8.01
C TYR A 172 30.24 -22.43 -7.41
N ARG A 173 30.15 -21.36 -8.22
CA ARG A 173 29.61 -20.07 -7.77
C ARG A 173 28.13 -20.15 -7.40
N LEU A 174 27.32 -20.91 -8.15
CA LEU A 174 25.90 -21.08 -7.87
C LEU A 174 25.68 -21.92 -6.60
N LEU A 175 26.43 -23.01 -6.41
CA LEU A 175 26.40 -23.83 -5.20
C LEU A 175 26.83 -23.05 -3.96
N HIS A 176 27.90 -22.27 -4.07
CA HIS A 176 28.34 -21.40 -2.97
C HIS A 176 27.27 -20.36 -2.62
N LYS A 177 26.66 -19.73 -3.63
CA LYS A 177 25.57 -18.76 -3.42
C LYS A 177 24.31 -19.43 -2.84
N ALA A 178 24.12 -20.73 -3.09
CA ALA A 178 23.04 -21.54 -2.52
C ALA A 178 23.31 -22.02 -1.09
N GLY A 179 24.48 -21.67 -0.52
CA GLY A 179 24.90 -22.07 0.81
C GLY A 179 25.24 -23.56 0.95
N THR A 180 25.61 -24.22 -0.15
CA THR A 180 25.93 -25.64 -0.13
C THR A 180 27.30 -25.90 0.51
N ALA A 181 27.36 -26.81 1.49
CA ALA A 181 28.62 -27.24 2.09
C ALA A 181 29.41 -28.08 1.08
N MET A 182 30.57 -27.58 0.65
CA MET A 182 31.40 -28.28 -0.33
C MET A 182 32.01 -29.53 0.30
N ARG A 183 32.03 -30.63 -0.47
CA ARG A 183 32.60 -31.91 -0.03
C ARG A 183 34.11 -31.71 0.00
N PRO A 184 34.80 -32.17 1.06
CA PRO A 184 36.25 -32.05 1.15
C PRO A 184 36.85 -32.66 -0.11
N GLN A 185 37.68 -31.86 -0.79
CA GLN A 185 38.36 -32.27 -1.99
C GLN A 185 39.29 -33.42 -1.60
N HIS A 186 39.01 -34.62 -2.11
CA HIS A 186 39.92 -35.75 -1.95
C HIS A 186 41.26 -35.33 -2.55
N GLN A 187 42.22 -35.02 -1.68
CA GLN A 187 43.61 -34.91 -2.08
C GLN A 187 43.99 -36.27 -2.67
N PRO A 188 44.44 -36.33 -3.94
CA PRO A 188 45.07 -37.53 -4.45
C PRO A 188 46.23 -37.83 -3.52
N GLY A 189 46.22 -39.03 -2.92
CA GLY A 189 47.20 -39.43 -1.92
C GLY A 189 48.61 -39.15 -2.41
N ALA A 190 49.41 -38.52 -1.55
CA ALA A 190 50.84 -38.32 -1.78
C ALA A 190 51.48 -39.69 -2.13
N PRO A 191 52.31 -39.77 -3.19
CA PRO A 191 52.94 -41.03 -3.56
C PRO A 191 53.84 -41.50 -2.42
N GLY A 192 53.54 -42.66 -1.86
CA GLY A 192 54.30 -43.29 -0.79
C GLY A 192 55.77 -43.38 -1.16
N ARG A 193 56.62 -42.73 -0.36
CA ARG A 193 58.07 -42.94 -0.37
C ARG A 193 58.34 -44.43 -0.17
N ARG A 194 58.76 -45.12 -1.24
CA ARG A 194 59.40 -46.43 -1.16
C ARG A 194 60.67 -46.27 -0.34
N THR A 195 60.65 -46.69 0.92
CA THR A 195 61.86 -46.86 1.71
C THR A 195 62.62 -48.07 1.16
N ALA A 196 63.89 -47.85 0.84
CA ALA A 196 64.79 -48.85 0.32
C ALA A 196 65.07 -49.94 1.38
N ARG A 197 65.15 -51.18 0.92
CA ARG A 197 65.56 -52.38 1.67
C ARG A 197 67.10 -52.39 1.76
N PRO A 198 67.72 -52.53 2.95
CA PRO A 198 69.15 -52.74 3.05
C PRO A 198 69.51 -54.25 3.02
N PRO A 199 70.77 -54.59 2.66
CA PRO A 199 71.30 -55.96 2.69
C PRO A 199 71.56 -56.47 4.11
#